data_AF-A0A7S2ZDF5-F1
#
_entry.id   AF-A0A7S2ZDF5-F1
#
_cell.length_a   1.000
_cell.length_b   1.000
_cell.length_c   1.000
_cell.angle_alpha   90.00
_cell.angle_beta   90.00
_cell.angle_gamma   90.00
#
_symmetry.space_group_name_H-M   'P 1'
#
loop_
_entity.id
_entity.type
_entity.pdbx_description
1 polymer ?
#
loop_
_entity_poly.entity_id
_entity_poly.type
_entity_poly.pdbx_seq_one_letter_code
_entity_poly.pdbx_strand_id
1 'polypeptide(L)'
;MSGYSNYGGSMGGAGGGGSYGRGGNKEVFDGKQLRRAVQRRTVDYNSSAMRWFLDRTWKNEVGEASMPQPVYEASLDLVPPAAPIMKANPVTSVCTKFVHSSVNKPRCPINACRWTPEGKRLITGASTGEFTLWNGLTFNFETILQAHDSAVS
;
A
#
# COMPACT_ATOMS: atom_id res chain seq x y z
N MET A 1 80.80 4.43 21.26
CA MET A 1 80.98 3.91 22.63
C MET A 1 79.76 3.06 22.98
N SER A 2 80.00 1.78 23.27
CA SER A 2 79.16 0.77 23.96
C SER A 2 77.65 0.69 23.64
N GLY A 3 77.10 -0.41 23.13
CA GLY A 3 77.04 -1.73 23.80
C GLY A 3 76.01 -1.65 24.95
N TYR A 4 74.90 -2.38 24.97
CA TYR A 4 74.83 -3.84 25.11
C TYR A 4 73.51 -4.44 24.58
N SER A 5 73.66 -5.63 24.00
CA SER A 5 72.62 -6.59 23.63
C SER A 5 72.10 -7.39 24.85
N ASN A 6 70.91 -7.98 24.71
CA ASN A 6 70.70 -9.43 24.55
C ASN A 6 69.73 -10.16 25.51
N TYR A 7 69.12 -11.22 24.95
CA TYR A 7 68.41 -12.38 25.54
C TYR A 7 67.03 -12.10 26.15
N GLY A 8 65.98 -12.92 25.99
CA GLY A 8 65.74 -14.26 25.45
C GLY A 8 64.31 -14.63 25.94
N GLY A 9 63.41 -15.22 25.16
CA GLY A 9 63.30 -16.67 25.03
C GLY A 9 61.91 -17.18 25.48
N SER A 10 61.19 -17.78 24.54
CA SER A 10 60.41 -19.04 24.61
C SER A 10 59.19 -19.28 25.53
N MET A 11 58.19 -19.93 24.89
CA MET A 11 57.19 -20.91 25.37
C MET A 11 55.89 -20.45 26.07
N GLY A 12 54.78 -20.62 25.32
CA GLY A 12 53.77 -21.66 25.61
C GLY A 12 52.66 -21.37 26.62
N GLY A 13 51.39 -21.46 26.18
CA GLY A 13 50.24 -21.53 27.09
C GLY A 13 48.89 -21.47 26.37
N ALA A 14 48.07 -22.51 26.54
CA ALA A 14 46.84 -22.81 25.82
C ALA A 14 45.57 -22.11 26.37
N GLY A 15 44.54 -22.05 25.54
CA GLY A 15 43.14 -21.74 25.90
C GLY A 15 42.44 -21.11 24.69
N GLY A 16 41.54 -21.76 23.96
CA GLY A 16 40.41 -22.54 24.42
C GLY A 16 39.14 -21.70 24.23
N GLY A 17 38.51 -21.78 23.06
CA GLY A 17 37.27 -21.05 22.76
C GLY A 17 36.78 -21.31 21.35
N GLY A 18 35.98 -22.36 21.17
CA GLY A 18 35.42 -22.77 19.89
C GLY A 18 34.55 -21.68 19.28
N SER A 19 34.92 -21.24 18.08
CA SER A 19 34.03 -20.46 17.21
C SER A 19 33.27 -21.45 16.35
N TYR A 20 32.03 -21.74 16.74
CA TYR A 20 31.12 -22.56 15.97
C TYR A 20 30.89 -21.89 14.61
N GLY A 21 31.31 -22.60 13.55
CA GLY A 21 31.01 -22.24 12.16
C GLY A 21 29.51 -21.98 11.99
N ARG A 22 29.15 -20.88 11.35
CA ARG A 22 28.97 -20.81 9.89
C ARG A 22 27.87 -21.75 9.40
N GLY A 23 26.67 -21.19 9.31
CA GLY A 23 25.55 -21.77 8.59
C GLY A 23 24.42 -20.77 8.31
N GLY A 24 24.73 -19.47 8.24
CA GLY A 24 23.78 -18.50 7.71
C GLY A 24 23.62 -18.78 6.22
N ASN A 25 22.43 -19.22 5.81
CA ASN A 25 22.03 -19.37 4.41
C ASN A 25 22.47 -18.13 3.62
N LYS A 26 23.60 -18.22 2.93
CA LYS A 26 23.91 -17.30 1.85
C LYS A 26 23.12 -17.81 0.67
N GLU A 27 21.87 -17.40 0.61
CA GLU A 27 21.07 -17.49 -0.61
C GLU A 27 21.81 -16.66 -1.67
N VAL A 28 22.63 -17.34 -2.46
CA VAL A 28 23.25 -16.78 -3.65
C VAL A 28 22.15 -16.72 -4.69
N PHE A 29 21.55 -15.54 -4.84
CA PHE A 29 20.51 -15.30 -5.84
C PHE A 29 21.11 -14.59 -7.04
N ASP A 30 20.72 -15.08 -8.23
CA ASP A 30 21.15 -14.74 -9.59
C ASP A 30 21.09 -13.24 -9.93
N GLY A 31 22.00 -12.43 -9.38
CA GLY A 31 22.32 -11.05 -9.79
C GLY A 31 21.20 -10.01 -9.69
N LYS A 32 19.96 -10.42 -9.41
CA LYS A 32 18.78 -9.56 -9.29
C LYS A 32 18.36 -9.57 -7.84
N GLN A 33 18.61 -8.45 -7.18
CA GLN A 33 18.20 -8.18 -5.82
C GLN A 33 16.72 -8.57 -5.64
N LEU A 34 16.45 -9.51 -4.73
CA LEU A 34 15.09 -9.96 -4.44
C LEU A 34 14.30 -8.73 -3.95
N ARG A 35 13.34 -8.27 -4.75
CA ARG A 35 12.45 -7.19 -4.29
C ARG A 35 11.54 -7.78 -3.23
N ARG A 36 11.68 -7.30 -2.00
CA ARG A 36 10.79 -7.66 -0.90
C ARG A 36 9.35 -7.37 -1.30
N ALA A 37 8.43 -8.28 -0.99
CA ALA A 37 7.00 -8.04 -1.17
C ALA A 37 6.61 -6.82 -0.32
N VAL A 38 6.12 -5.76 -0.96
CA VAL A 38 5.65 -4.55 -0.29
C VAL A 38 4.15 -4.68 -0.11
N GLN A 39 3.68 -4.67 1.14
CA GLN A 39 2.25 -4.56 1.42
C GLN A 39 1.80 -3.14 1.05
N ARG A 40 0.83 -3.06 0.15
CA ARG A 40 0.31 -1.78 -0.33
C ARG A 40 -0.96 -1.42 0.41
N ARG A 41 -1.17 -0.12 0.62
CA ARG A 41 -2.46 0.37 1.12
C ARG A 41 -3.52 0.09 0.07
N THR A 42 -4.65 -0.43 0.52
CA THR A 42 -5.77 -0.81 -0.33
C THR A 42 -7.04 -0.28 0.30
N VAL A 43 -7.89 0.37 -0.50
CA VAL A 43 -9.26 0.72 -0.11
C VAL A 43 -10.16 -0.29 -0.80
N ASP A 44 -10.57 -1.31 -0.05
CA ASP A 44 -11.45 -2.35 -0.55
C ASP A 44 -12.91 -2.03 -0.23
N TYR A 45 -13.70 -1.78 -1.27
CA TYR A 45 -15.14 -1.61 -1.14
C TYR A 45 -15.90 -2.95 -1.14
N ASN A 46 -15.29 -4.06 -1.55
CA ASN A 46 -15.97 -5.35 -1.66
C ASN A 46 -16.40 -5.87 -0.29
N SER A 47 -15.52 -5.81 0.72
CA SER A 47 -15.86 -6.14 2.11
C SER A 47 -17.14 -5.43 2.59
N SER A 48 -17.23 -4.12 2.37
CA SER A 48 -18.41 -3.34 2.75
C SER A 48 -19.68 -3.74 1.98
N ALA A 49 -19.55 -4.00 0.67
CA ALA A 49 -20.66 -4.42 -0.17
C ALA A 49 -21.16 -5.82 0.22
N MET A 50 -20.25 -6.75 0.50
CA MET A 50 -20.58 -8.08 1.00
C MET A 50 -21.28 -8.01 2.35
N ARG A 51 -20.78 -7.16 3.27
CA ARG A 51 -21.46 -6.95 4.55
C ARG A 51 -22.90 -6.50 4.36
N TRP A 52 -23.13 -5.56 3.45
CA TRP A 52 -24.49 -5.11 3.14
C TRP A 52 -25.38 -6.20 2.56
N PHE A 53 -24.86 -7.04 1.65
CA PHE A 53 -25.64 -8.15 1.09
C PHE A 53 -26.00 -9.20 2.14
N LEU A 54 -25.08 -9.50 3.07
CA LEU A 54 -25.35 -10.40 4.19
C LEU A 54 -26.42 -9.83 5.12
N ASP A 55 -26.29 -8.55 5.49
CA ASP A 55 -27.24 -7.88 6.37
C ASP A 55 -28.66 -7.85 5.78
N ARG A 56 -28.81 -7.72 4.46
CA ARG A 56 -30.13 -7.74 3.79
C ARG A 56 -30.90 -9.06 3.93
N THR A 57 -30.27 -10.15 4.33
CA THR A 57 -30.98 -11.43 4.50
C THR A 57 -31.89 -11.43 5.72
N TRP A 58 -31.66 -10.54 6.70
CA TRP A 58 -32.42 -10.48 7.94
C TRP A 58 -32.70 -9.06 8.45
N LYS A 59 -32.02 -8.02 7.93
CA LYS A 59 -32.37 -6.59 8.12
C LYS A 59 -33.16 -6.11 6.90
N ASN A 60 -34.49 -6.07 7.04
CA ASN A 60 -35.39 -5.65 5.97
C ASN A 60 -35.67 -4.14 6.02
N GLU A 61 -35.53 -3.52 7.20
CA GLU A 61 -35.88 -2.12 7.42
C GLU A 61 -34.71 -1.26 7.91
N VAL A 62 -34.79 0.04 7.65
CA VAL A 62 -33.76 1.03 8.04
C VAL A 62 -33.56 1.07 9.56
N GLY A 63 -34.62 0.84 10.34
CA GLY A 63 -34.59 0.86 11.80
C GLY A 63 -33.89 -0.34 12.45
N GLU A 64 -33.67 -1.42 11.70
CA GLU A 64 -33.03 -2.65 12.20
C GLU A 64 -31.50 -2.60 12.07
N ALA A 65 -30.98 -1.60 11.34
CA ALA A 65 -29.56 -1.39 11.18
C ALA A 65 -29.05 -0.39 12.22
N SER A 66 -28.05 -0.80 13.01
CA SER A 66 -27.32 0.07 13.93
C SER A 66 -26.14 0.73 13.23
N MET A 67 -25.89 2.00 13.54
CA MET A 67 -24.67 2.66 13.08
C MET A 67 -23.44 1.98 13.67
N PRO A 68 -22.38 1.74 12.88
CA PRO A 68 -21.12 1.22 13.38
C PRO A 68 -20.61 2.09 14.53
N GLN A 69 -20.18 1.43 15.61
CA GLN A 69 -19.60 2.11 16.75
C GLN A 69 -18.28 2.79 16.33
N PRO A 70 -17.89 3.91 16.97
CA PRO A 70 -16.64 4.62 16.66
C PRO A 70 -15.41 3.91 17.24
N VAL A 71 -15.29 2.60 16.97
CA VAL A 71 -14.22 1.72 17.44
C VAL A 71 -13.61 0.97 16.25
N TYR A 72 -12.37 0.53 16.38
CA TYR A 72 -11.63 -0.10 15.28
C TYR A 72 -12.29 -1.43 14.85
N GLU A 73 -12.82 -2.17 15.81
CA GLU A 73 -13.47 -3.47 15.65
C GLU A 73 -14.71 -3.36 14.75
N ALA A 74 -15.40 -2.22 14.78
CA ALA A 74 -16.57 -1.95 13.95
C ALA A 74 -16.22 -1.65 12.48
N SER A 75 -14.94 -1.67 12.09
CA SER A 75 -14.53 -1.51 10.69
C SER A 75 -15.08 -2.62 9.78
N LEU A 76 -15.39 -3.80 10.34
CA LEU A 76 -16.03 -4.92 9.63
C LEU A 76 -17.56 -4.75 9.46
N ASP A 77 -18.16 -3.81 10.20
CA ASP A 77 -19.59 -3.47 10.13
C ASP A 77 -19.87 -2.33 9.14
N LEU A 78 -18.84 -1.80 8.48
CA LEU A 78 -19.00 -0.76 7.46
C LEU A 78 -19.78 -1.31 6.27
N VAL A 79 -20.74 -0.52 5.82
CA VAL A 79 -21.56 -0.77 4.63
C VAL A 79 -21.39 0.40 3.66
N PRO A 80 -21.62 0.22 2.34
CA PRO A 80 -21.44 1.28 1.37
C PRO A 80 -22.43 2.44 1.59
N PRO A 81 -22.12 3.65 1.10
CA PRO A 81 -23.03 4.81 1.13
C PRO A 81 -24.44 4.56 0.56
N ALA A 82 -24.56 3.59 -0.36
CA ALA A 82 -25.84 3.19 -0.94
C ALA A 82 -26.74 2.42 0.02
N ALA A 83 -26.20 1.88 1.13
CA ALA A 83 -26.98 1.18 2.13
C ALA A 83 -27.97 2.15 2.81
N PRO A 84 -29.22 1.73 3.11
CA PRO A 84 -30.24 2.64 3.63
C PRO A 84 -29.82 3.42 4.88
N ILE A 85 -29.09 2.78 5.79
CA ILE A 85 -28.58 3.41 7.01
C ILE A 85 -27.56 4.53 6.74
N MET A 86 -26.61 4.31 5.82
CA MET A 86 -25.61 5.33 5.47
C MET A 86 -26.23 6.43 4.62
N LYS A 87 -27.17 6.09 3.74
CA LYS A 87 -27.90 7.05 2.91
C LYS A 87 -28.74 8.02 3.75
N ALA A 88 -29.32 7.55 4.85
CA ALA A 88 -30.07 8.39 5.80
C ALA A 88 -29.16 9.40 6.53
N ASN A 89 -27.85 9.14 6.63
CA ASN A 89 -26.88 10.03 7.24
C ASN A 89 -25.71 10.33 6.27
N PRO A 90 -25.82 11.34 5.39
CA PRO A 90 -24.82 11.61 4.35
C PRO A 90 -23.44 12.02 4.89
N VAL A 91 -23.33 12.43 6.16
CA VAL A 91 -22.05 12.74 6.82
C VAL A 91 -21.10 11.54 6.83
N THR A 92 -21.64 10.32 6.80
CA THR A 92 -20.87 9.06 6.72
C THR A 92 -20.02 8.95 5.46
N SER A 93 -20.36 9.70 4.39
CA SER A 93 -19.68 9.65 3.10
C SER A 93 -18.62 10.74 2.91
N VAL A 94 -18.28 11.49 3.96
CA VAL A 94 -17.28 12.56 3.89
C VAL A 94 -15.86 11.94 3.89
N CYS A 95 -15.17 12.03 2.76
CA CYS A 95 -13.84 11.43 2.56
C CYS A 95 -12.68 12.32 3.06
N THR A 96 -12.53 12.51 4.37
CA THR A 96 -11.41 13.30 4.96
C THR A 96 -10.13 12.51 5.19
N LYS A 97 -10.19 11.17 5.17
CA LYS A 97 -9.03 10.31 5.42
C LYS A 97 -8.15 10.21 4.18
N PHE A 98 -6.94 10.77 4.24
CA PHE A 98 -5.95 10.63 3.18
C PHE A 98 -5.47 9.18 3.04
N VAL A 99 -5.43 8.68 1.79
CA VAL A 99 -5.05 7.29 1.48
C VAL A 99 -3.69 7.22 0.79
N HIS A 100 -3.55 7.91 -0.34
CA HIS A 100 -2.40 7.79 -1.23
C HIS A 100 -2.21 9.05 -2.09
N SER A 101 -0.96 9.27 -2.53
CA SER A 101 -0.60 10.30 -3.51
C SER A 101 0.01 9.62 -4.74
N SER A 102 -0.72 9.61 -5.85
CA SER A 102 -0.31 9.06 -7.13
C SER A 102 0.37 10.15 -7.96
N VAL A 103 1.64 9.94 -8.33
CA VAL A 103 2.45 10.94 -9.03
C VAL A 103 3.20 10.30 -10.18
N ASN A 104 3.13 10.92 -11.36
CA ASN A 104 3.91 10.54 -12.53
C ASN A 104 5.37 10.98 -12.42
N LYS A 105 6.27 10.27 -13.09
CA LYS A 105 7.69 10.66 -13.19
C LYS A 105 7.84 12.06 -13.80
N PRO A 106 7.33 12.33 -15.02
CA PRO A 106 7.20 13.71 -15.48
C PRO A 106 6.10 14.40 -14.67
N ARG A 107 6.45 15.51 -14.02
CA ARG A 107 5.47 16.32 -13.29
C ARG A 107 4.83 17.31 -14.25
N CYS A 108 3.53 17.13 -14.45
CA CYS A 108 2.69 18.02 -15.22
C CYS A 108 1.37 18.27 -14.45
N PRO A 109 0.71 19.42 -14.66
CA PRO A 109 -0.62 19.64 -14.09
C PRO A 109 -1.63 18.60 -14.59
N ILE A 110 -2.47 18.13 -13.68
CA ILE A 110 -3.62 17.26 -13.97
C ILE A 110 -4.86 18.14 -13.98
N ASN A 111 -5.55 18.19 -15.13
CA ASN A 111 -6.71 19.07 -15.33
C ASN A 111 -8.03 18.34 -15.09
N ALA A 112 -8.06 17.03 -15.35
CA ALA A 112 -9.26 16.22 -15.23
C ALA A 112 -8.95 14.87 -14.56
N CYS A 113 -9.91 14.36 -13.78
CA CYS A 113 -9.88 13.01 -13.25
C CYS A 113 -11.27 12.37 -13.33
N ARG A 114 -11.32 11.08 -13.69
CA ARG A 114 -12.58 10.34 -13.80
C ARG A 114 -12.39 8.86 -13.53
N TRP A 115 -13.28 8.29 -12.74
CA TRP A 115 -13.36 6.85 -12.53
C TRP A 115 -13.96 6.14 -13.74
N THR A 116 -13.49 4.94 -14.05
CA THR A 116 -14.23 4.05 -14.95
C THR A 116 -15.58 3.71 -14.32
N PRO A 117 -16.66 3.51 -15.10
CA PRO A 117 -18.00 3.25 -14.55
C PRO A 117 -18.05 2.01 -13.64
N GLU A 118 -17.19 1.03 -13.90
CA GLU A 118 -17.04 -0.18 -13.08
C GLU A 118 -16.16 0.02 -11.84
N GLY A 119 -15.55 1.19 -11.64
CA GLY A 119 -14.69 1.51 -10.49
C GLY A 119 -13.30 0.86 -10.50
N LYS A 120 -12.95 0.05 -11.51
CA LYS A 120 -11.67 -0.66 -11.56
C LYS A 120 -10.46 0.26 -11.73
N ARG A 121 -10.63 1.42 -12.37
CA ARG A 121 -9.53 2.33 -12.69
C ARG A 121 -9.92 3.79 -12.48
N LEU A 122 -8.98 4.59 -12.04
CA LEU A 122 -9.03 6.05 -12.08
C LEU A 122 -8.20 6.54 -13.26
N ILE A 123 -8.79 7.39 -14.09
CA ILE A 123 -8.14 8.00 -15.25
C ILE A 123 -7.85 9.46 -14.91
N THR A 124 -6.63 9.92 -15.14
CA THR A 124 -6.24 11.33 -15.01
C THR A 124 -5.75 11.87 -16.34
N GLY A 125 -6.25 13.03 -16.75
CA GLY A 125 -5.84 13.75 -17.94
C GLY A 125 -4.87 14.89 -17.61
N ALA A 126 -3.70 14.88 -18.23
CA ALA A 126 -2.65 15.87 -18.02
C ALA A 126 -2.66 16.98 -19.09
N SER A 127 -2.00 18.10 -18.79
CA SER A 127 -1.78 19.18 -19.77
C SER A 127 -0.91 18.78 -20.97
N THR A 128 -0.25 17.62 -20.91
CA THR A 128 0.54 17.04 -22.01
C THR A 128 -0.31 16.27 -23.02
N GLY A 129 -1.60 16.06 -22.75
CA GLY A 129 -2.46 15.19 -23.56
C GLY A 129 -2.38 13.71 -23.17
N GLU A 130 -1.64 13.39 -22.10
CA GLU A 130 -1.49 12.03 -21.58
C GLU A 130 -2.67 11.65 -20.68
N PHE A 131 -3.14 10.41 -20.84
CA PHE A 131 -3.98 9.74 -19.85
C PHE A 131 -3.13 8.80 -19.02
N THR A 132 -3.23 8.92 -17.69
CA THR A 132 -2.67 7.94 -16.76
C THR A 132 -3.79 7.14 -16.12
N LEU A 133 -3.64 5.82 -16.15
CA LEU A 133 -4.57 4.87 -15.55
C LEU A 133 -3.97 4.37 -14.24
N TRP A 134 -4.73 4.57 -13.17
CA TRP A 134 -4.41 4.14 -11.81
C TRP A 134 -5.35 3.02 -11.38
N ASN A 135 -4.81 2.04 -10.68
CA ASN A 135 -5.60 0.96 -10.11
C ASN A 135 -6.61 1.47 -9.08
N GLY A 136 -7.87 1.05 -9.19
CA GLY A 136 -8.94 1.63 -8.38
C GLY A 136 -8.96 1.25 -6.90
N LEU A 137 -8.29 0.16 -6.52
CA LEU A 137 -8.23 -0.31 -5.13
C LEU A 137 -6.94 0.15 -4.44
N THR A 138 -5.83 0.12 -5.19
CA THR A 138 -4.48 0.26 -4.64
C THR A 138 -3.75 1.53 -5.08
N PHE A 139 -4.33 2.29 -6.01
CA PHE A 139 -3.77 3.53 -6.58
C PHE A 139 -2.39 3.37 -7.25
N ASN A 140 -2.00 2.14 -7.58
CA ASN A 140 -0.78 1.87 -8.33
C ASN A 140 -0.90 2.32 -9.78
N PHE A 141 0.23 2.73 -10.36
CA PHE A 141 0.36 2.94 -11.78
C PHE A 141 0.03 1.66 -12.56
N GLU A 142 -0.88 1.73 -13.53
CA GLU A 142 -1.11 0.65 -14.48
C GLU A 142 -0.48 0.95 -15.83
N THR A 143 -0.85 2.08 -16.44
CA THR A 143 -0.31 2.49 -17.74
C THR A 143 -0.48 3.98 -17.97
N ILE A 144 0.26 4.49 -18.95
CA ILE A 144 0.14 5.84 -19.50
C ILE A 144 0.02 5.73 -21.01
N LEU A 145 -0.83 6.55 -21.60
CA LEU A 145 -1.04 6.61 -23.04
C LEU A 145 -1.18 8.05 -23.50
N GLN A 146 -0.64 8.35 -24.67
CA GLN A 146 -0.85 9.64 -25.32
C GLN A 146 -2.23 9.62 -25.99
N ALA A 147 -3.17 10.40 -25.44
CA ALA A 147 -4.54 10.43 -25.93
C ALA A 147 -4.82 11.62 -26.84
N HIS A 148 -4.13 12.74 -26.62
CA HIS A 148 -4.31 13.99 -27.35
C HIS A 148 -2.97 14.65 -27.63
N ASP A 149 -2.89 15.43 -28.71
CA ASP A 149 -1.72 16.28 -29.02
C ASP A 149 -1.77 17.65 -28.30
N SER A 150 -2.78 17.84 -27.46
CA SER A 150 -3.04 19.08 -26.70
C SER A 150 -3.50 18.76 -25.29
N ALA A 151 -3.56 19.79 -24.44
CA ALA A 151 -3.97 19.64 -23.05
C ALA A 151 -5.38 19.07 -22.94
N VAL A 152 -5.55 18.09 -22.05
CA VAL A 152 -6.87 17.59 -21.66
C VAL A 152 -7.54 18.68 -20.82
N SER A 153 -8.74 19.11 -21.20
CA SER A 153 -9.53 20.15 -20.52
C SER A 153 -10.93 19.66 -20.19
#